data_AF-A0A3N5YJY8-F1
#
_entry.id   AF-A0A3N5YJY8-F1
#
_cell.length_a   1.000
_cell.length_b   1.000
_cell.length_c   1.000
_cell.angle_alpha   90.00
_cell.angle_beta   90.00
_cell.angle_gamma   90.00
#
_symmetry.space_group_name_H-M   'P 1'
#
loop_
_entity.id
_entity.type
_entity.pdbx_description
1 polymer ?
#
loop_
_entity_poly.entity_id
_entity_poly.type
_entity_poly.pdbx_seq_one_letter_code
_entity_poly.pdbx_strand_id
1 'polypeptide(L)' 'MPELRTQSIFSVFAETAERRGEHTAVICLGTRFSYRRLRQLAEAFAAAMAGLGVGPGEKVMLYIPN' A
#
# COMPACT_ATOMS: atom_id res chain seq x y z
N MET A 1 3.51 30.23 1.06
CA MET A 1 3.30 28.86 1.58
C MET A 1 3.23 27.95 0.38
N PRO A 2 4.18 27.03 0.15
CA PRO A 2 4.09 26.19 -1.05
C PRO A 2 2.90 25.24 -0.88
N GLU A 3 2.05 25.21 -1.89
CA GLU A 3 0.89 24.34 -1.98
C GLU A 3 1.34 22.88 -1.87
N LEU A 4 1.06 22.24 -0.74
CA LEU A 4 1.14 20.79 -0.61
C LEU A 4 0.06 20.22 -1.54
N ARG A 5 0.39 19.96 -2.81
CA ARG A 5 -0.41 19.09 -3.67
C ARG A 5 -0.65 17.82 -2.86
N THR A 6 -1.91 17.56 -2.51
CA THR A 6 -2.37 16.51 -1.59
C THR A 6 -1.83 15.15 -2.01
N GLN A 7 -0.64 14.78 -1.56
CA GLN A 7 -0.10 13.45 -1.78
C GLN A 7 -0.86 12.48 -0.90
N SER A 8 -1.37 11.40 -1.50
CA SER A 8 -1.97 10.33 -0.72
C SER A 8 -0.90 9.64 0.12
N ILE A 9 -1.29 9.05 1.25
CA ILE A 9 -0.40 8.20 2.06
C ILE A 9 0.25 7.12 1.19
N PHE A 10 -0.51 6.56 0.24
CA PHE A 10 0.00 5.58 -0.70
C PHE A 10 1.10 6.15 -1.61
N SER A 11 1.00 7.40 -2.06
CA SER A 11 2.01 8.04 -2.91
C SER A 11 3.36 8.15 -2.19
N VAL A 12 3.36 8.55 -0.92
CA VAL A 12 4.58 8.61 -0.09
C VAL A 12 5.16 7.20 0.14
N PHE A 13 4.29 6.21 0.36
CA PHE A 13 4.70 4.82 0.48
C PHE A 13 5.34 4.27 -0.82
N ALA A 14 4.73 4.54 -1.98
CA ALA A 14 5.23 4.10 -3.28
C ALA A 14 6.63 4.68 -3.57
N GLU A 15 6.82 5.98 -3.33
CA GLU A 15 8.11 6.65 -3.48
C GLU A 15 9.19 6.05 -2.53
N THR A 16 8.79 5.71 -1.31
CA THR A 16 9.67 5.02 -0.35
C THR A 16 10.03 3.61 -0.83
N ALA A 17 9.08 2.88 -1.40
CA ALA A 17 9.28 1.54 -1.93
C ALA A 17 10.14 1.50 -3.19
N GLU A 18 10.13 2.55 -4.01
CA GLU A 18 11.08 2.72 -5.11
C GLU A 18 12.50 2.93 -4.59
N ARG A 19 12.69 3.86 -3.64
CA ARG A 19 14.03 4.17 -3.10
C ARG A 19 14.62 3.05 -2.24
N ARG A 20 13.79 2.33 -1.49
CA ARG A 20 14.22 1.37 -0.45
C ARG A 20 13.61 -0.01 -0.65
N GLY A 21 13.39 -0.43 -1.89
CA GLY A 21 12.64 -1.65 -2.23
C GLY A 21 13.07 -2.94 -1.51
N GLU A 22 14.37 -3.14 -1.27
CA GLU A 22 14.90 -4.33 -0.56
C GLU A 22 14.84 -4.23 0.97
N HIS A 23 14.62 -3.05 1.52
CA HIS A 23 14.57 -2.88 2.97
C HIS A 23 13.30 -3.52 3.53
N THR A 24 13.40 -4.11 4.73
CA THR A 24 12.24 -4.65 5.43
C THR A 24 11.29 -3.51 5.79
N ALA A 25 10.04 -3.60 5.34
CA ALA A 25 8.96 -2.66 5.64
C ALA A 25 8.16 -3.10 6.87
N VAL A 26 7.87 -4.40 6.96
CA VAL A 26 7.11 -4.98 8.08
C VAL A 26 7.59 -6.39 8.39
N ILE A 27 7.51 -6.77 9.66
CA ILE A 27 7.68 -8.13 10.15
C ILE A 27 6.34 -8.58 10.70
N CYS A 28 5.73 -9.59 10.10
CA CYS A 28 4.44 -10.14 10.52
C CYS A 28 4.62 -11.62 10.84
N LEU A 29 4.37 -12.02 12.09
CA LEU A 29 4.50 -13.40 12.58
C LEU A 29 5.84 -14.04 12.19
N GLY A 30 6.95 -13.31 12.36
CA GLY A 30 8.30 -13.76 11.99
C GLY A 30 8.63 -13.67 10.49
N THR A 31 7.64 -13.42 9.62
CA THR A 31 7.85 -13.22 8.18
C THR A 31 8.22 -11.78 7.88
N ARG A 32 9.33 -11.58 7.17
CA ARG A 32 9.75 -10.25 6.70
C ARG A 32 9.16 -9.96 5.33
N PHE A 33 8.66 -8.74 5.16
CA PHE A 33 8.21 -8.21 3.88
C PHE A 33 9.06 -6.99 3.54
N SER A 34 9.69 -7.01 2.37
CA SER A 34 10.39 -5.84 1.85
C SER A 34 9.38 -4.79 1.36
N TYR A 35 9.79 -3.52 1.28
CA TYR A 35 8.93 -2.47 0.72
C TYR A 35 8.45 -2.81 -0.69
N ARG A 36 9.30 -3.39 -1.54
CA ARG A 36 8.91 -3.82 -2.89
C ARG A 36 7.82 -4.89 -2.84
N ARG A 37 8.03 -5.93 -2.03
CA ARG A 37 7.07 -7.04 -1.90
C ARG A 37 5.73 -6.54 -1.35
N LEU A 38 5.77 -5.69 -0.33
CA LEU A 38 4.56 -5.14 0.27
C LEU A 38 3.78 -4.27 -0.74
N ARG A 39 4.47 -3.44 -1.53
CA ARG A 39 3.84 -2.64 -2.60
C ARG A 39 3.16 -3.52 -3.64
N GLN A 40 3.85 -4.56 -4.13
CA GLN A 40 3.29 -5.49 -5.11
C GLN A 40 2.01 -6.17 -4.61
N LEU A 41 2.00 -6.61 -3.34
CA LEU A 41 0.81 -7.22 -2.73
C LEU A 41 -0.33 -6.21 -2.58
N ALA A 42 -0.04 -4.98 -2.16
CA ALA A 42 -1.03 -3.93 -2.01
C ALA A 42 -1.64 -3.52 -3.36
N GLU A 43 -0.83 -3.36 -4.41
CA GLU A 43 -1.28 -3.04 -5.76
C GLU A 43 -2.10 -4.18 -6.37
N ALA A 44 -1.70 -5.44 -6.16
CA ALA A 44 -2.47 -6.60 -6.61
C ALA A 44 -3.85 -6.67 -5.92
N PHE A 45 -3.90 -6.38 -4.61
CA PHE A 45 -5.17 -6.29 -3.88
C PHE A 45 -6.04 -5.16 -4.42
N ALA A 46 -5.47 -3.97 -4.64
CA ALA A 46 -6.19 -2.83 -5.22
C ALA A 46 -6.73 -3.13 -6.63
N ALA A 47 -5.94 -3.79 -7.49
CA ALA A 47 -6.37 -4.19 -8.82
C ALA A 47 -7.54 -5.19 -8.78
N ALA A 48 -7.51 -6.16 -7.86
CA ALA A 48 -8.61 -7.09 -7.65
C ALA A 48 -9.89 -6.36 -7.18
N MET A 49 -9.77 -5.40 -6.26
CA MET A 49 -10.90 -4.59 -5.80
C MET A 49 -11.49 -3.72 -6.91
N ALA A 50 -10.65 -3.10 -7.73
CA ALA A 50 -11.11 -2.36 -8.90
C ALA A 50 -11.85 -3.27 -9.89
N GLY A 51 -11.38 -4.51 -10.09
CA GLY A 51 -12.07 -5.53 -10.89
C GLY A 51 -13.43 -5.96 -10.33
N LEU A 52 -13.65 -5.81 -9.02
CA LEU A 52 -14.93 -6.03 -8.34
C LEU A 52 -15.84 -4.79 -8.34
N GLY A 53 -15.39 -3.66 -8.93
CA GLY A 53 -16.16 -2.43 -9.05
C GLY A 53 -15.93 -1.41 -7.92
N VAL A 54 -14.96 -1.63 -7.03
CA VAL A 54 -14.62 -0.66 -5.97
C VAL A 54 -13.94 0.56 -6.59
N GLY A 55 -14.45 1.75 -6.27
CA GLY A 55 -13.95 3.02 -6.80
C GLY A 55 -13.67 4.09 -5.72
N PRO A 56 -13.23 5.29 -6.13
CA PRO A 56 -13.04 6.41 -5.22
C PRO A 56 -14.34 6.76 -4.47
N GLY A 57 -14.24 6.93 -3.15
CA GLY A 57 -15.40 7.21 -2.28
C GLY A 57 -16.10 5.97 -1.73
N GLU A 58 -15.82 4.78 -2.27
CA GLU A 58 -16.32 3.51 -1.75
C GLU A 58 -15.57 3.08 -0.48
N LYS A 59 -16.26 2.37 0.40
CA LYS A 59 -15.72 1.87 1.67
C LYS A 59 -15.56 0.35 1.61
N VAL A 60 -14.43 -0.14 2.11
CA VAL A 60 -14.14 -1.58 2.20
C VAL A 60 -13.85 -1.97 3.63
N MET A 61 -14.47 -3.05 4.09
CA MET A 61 -14.24 -3.61 5.42
C MET A 61 -13.05 -4.58 5.40
N LEU A 62 -12.08 -4.34 6.28
CA LEU A 62 -10.99 -5.27 6.56
C LEU A 62 -11.32 -5.99 7.88
N TYR A 63 -11.56 -7.29 7.80
CA TYR A 63 -11.80 -8.14 8.98
C TYR A 63 -10.74 -9.24 9.02
N ILE A 64 -9.68 -9.00 9.79
CA ILE A 64 -8.52 -9.89 9.93
C ILE A 64 -8.11 -10.00 11.40
N PRO A 65 -7.54 -11.13 11.83
CA PRO A 65 -6.89 -11.25 13.13
C PRO A 65 -5.71 -10.29 13.26
N ASN A 66 -5.33 -9.96 14.50
CA ASN A 66 -4.13 -9.20 14.81
C ASN A 66 -2.88 -10.08 14.85
#